data_AF-A0A7C0W982-F1
#
_entry.id   AF-A0A7C0W982-F1
#
_cell.length_a   1.000
_cell.length_b   1.000
_cell.length_c   1.000
_cell.angle_alpha   90.00
_cell.angle_beta   90.00
_cell.angle_gamma   90.00
#
_symmetry.space_group_name_H-M   'P 1'
#
loop_
_entity.id
_entity.type
_entity.pdbx_description
1 polymer ?
#
loop_
_entity_poly.entity_id
_entity_poly.type
_entity_poly.pdbx_seq_one_letter_code
_entity_poly.pdbx_strand_id
1 'polypeptide(L)' 'AMPNLSGWDVASRIKAISPGTPVIIITGWGVTVDEGKMKQAGADFLLHKPFRLEQLSEIITKAGFSRINS' A
#
# COMPACT_ATOMS: atom_id res chain seq x y z
N ALA A 1 10.75 -4.59 10.13
CA ALA A 1 10.96 -3.63 9.02
C ALA A 1 12.10 -4.17 8.17
N MET A 2 12.08 -3.97 6.85
CA MET A 2 13.23 -4.28 5.99
C MET A 2 14.31 -3.21 6.24
N PRO A 3 15.52 -3.57 6.71
CA PRO A 3 16.61 -2.61 6.83
C PRO A 3 17.09 -2.20 5.43
N ASN A 4 17.39 -0.90 5.26
CA ASN A 4 17.96 -0.27 4.06
C ASN A 4 17.02 0.11 2.90
N LEU A 5 15.73 -0.27 2.92
CA LEU A 5 14.79 0.13 1.88
C LEU A 5 13.45 0.54 2.49
N SER A 6 12.97 1.75 2.18
CA SER A 6 11.68 2.20 2.68
C SER A 6 10.54 1.58 1.88
N GLY A 7 9.36 1.44 2.49
CA GLY A 7 8.16 0.98 1.78
C GLY A 7 7.80 1.88 0.58
N TRP A 8 8.19 3.16 0.64
CA TRP A 8 8.01 4.12 -0.44
C TRP A 8 8.93 3.84 -1.64
N ASP A 9 10.19 3.48 -1.39
CA ASP A 9 11.13 3.12 -2.45
C ASP A 9 10.67 1.85 -3.17
N VAL A 10 10.15 0.89 -2.42
CA VAL A 10 9.56 -0.34 -2.97
C VAL A 10 8.37 -0.02 -3.86
N ALA A 11 7.43 0.81 -3.38
CA ALA A 11 6.26 1.23 -4.14
C ALA A 11 6.65 1.91 -5.46
N SER A 12 7.59 2.85 -5.40
CA SER A 12 8.09 3.59 -6.57
C SER A 12 8.69 2.64 -7.60
N ARG A 13 9.49 1.66 -7.16
CA ARG A 13 10.10 0.65 -8.05
C ARG A 13 9.07 -0.28 -8.67
N ILE A 14 8.07 -0.72 -7.92
CA ILE A 14 6.97 -1.54 -8.45
C ILE A 14 6.23 -0.77 -9.54
N LYS A 15 5.87 0.49 -9.27
CA LYS A 15 5.16 1.32 -10.25
C LYS A 15 5.99 1.64 -11.50
N ALA A 16 7.31 1.77 -11.36
CA ALA A 16 8.20 1.93 -12.52
C ALA A 16 8.26 0.67 -13.41
N ILE A 17 8.19 -0.53 -12.80
CA ILE A 17 8.23 -1.81 -13.53
C ILE A 17 6.86 -2.16 -14.11
N SER A 18 5.80 -1.95 -13.34
CA SER A 18 4.42 -2.31 -13.68
C SER A 18 3.47 -1.27 -13.09
N PRO A 19 3.15 -0.18 -13.84
CA PRO A 19 2.30 0.90 -13.35
C PRO A 19 0.90 0.45 -12.93
N GLY A 20 0.39 -0.62 -13.55
CA GLY A 20 -0.94 -1.19 -13.26
C GLY A 20 -1.00 -2.05 -12.01
N THR A 21 0.13 -2.39 -11.37
CA THR A 21 0.13 -3.20 -10.14
C THR A 21 -0.37 -2.36 -8.97
N PRO A 22 -1.48 -2.74 -8.29
CA PRO A 22 -1.94 -2.03 -7.11
C PRO A 22 -0.96 -2.16 -5.96
N VAL A 23 -0.67 -1.05 -5.27
CA VAL A 23 0.26 -0.98 -4.14
C VAL A 23 -0.46 -0.40 -2.92
N ILE A 24 -0.45 -1.17 -1.83
CA ILE A 24 -1.01 -0.80 -0.54
C ILE A 24 0.15 -0.64 0.45
N ILE A 25 0.31 0.54 1.04
CA ILE A 25 1.29 0.78 2.09
C ILE A 25 0.64 0.49 3.45
N ILE A 26 1.30 -0.35 4.26
CA ILE A 26 0.86 -0.66 5.61
C ILE A 26 1.84 -0.05 6.62
N THR A 27 1.37 0.88 7.45
CA THR A 27 2.21 1.64 8.39
C THR A 27 1.81 1.46 9.86
N GLY A 28 2.75 1.66 10.79
CA GLY A 28 2.51 1.55 12.24
C GLY A 28 1.97 2.82 12.90
N TRP A 29 1.53 2.73 14.17
CA TRP A 29 1.20 3.91 14.99
C TRP A 29 2.38 4.89 15.07
N GLY A 30 2.08 6.18 15.05
CA GLY A 30 3.10 7.23 15.22
C GLY A 30 3.89 7.56 13.96
N VAL A 31 3.62 6.89 12.84
CA VAL A 31 4.17 7.30 11.54
C VAL A 31 3.21 8.28 10.88
N THR A 32 3.53 9.57 10.93
CA THR A 32 2.87 10.57 10.09
C THR A 32 3.18 10.23 8.64
N VAL A 33 2.16 9.80 7.91
CA VAL A 33 2.30 9.57 6.47
C VAL A 33 2.16 10.90 5.78
N ASP A 34 3.24 11.30 5.12
CA ASP A 34 3.25 12.45 4.24
C ASP A 34 2.51 12.08 2.94
N GLU A 35 1.34 12.70 2.73
CA GLU A 35 0.54 12.52 1.50
C GLU A 35 1.35 12.84 0.24
N GLY A 36 2.30 13.77 0.33
CA GLY A 36 3.24 14.08 -0.75
C GLY A 36 4.12 12.88 -1.08
N LYS A 37 4.65 12.16 -0.08
CA LYS A 37 5.43 10.94 -0.29
C LYS A 37 4.59 9.80 -0.87
N MET A 38 3.35 9.66 -0.41
CA MET A 38 2.43 8.67 -0.97
C MET A 38 2.19 8.90 -2.47
N LYS A 39 1.92 10.16 -2.85
CA LYS A 39 1.69 10.55 -4.25
C LYS A 39 2.96 10.39 -5.09
N GLN A 40 4.12 10.78 -4.57
CA GLN A 40 5.41 10.63 -5.27
C GLN A 40 5.77 9.16 -5.50
N ALA A 41 5.50 8.29 -4.52
CA ALA A 41 5.78 6.86 -4.64
C ALA A 41 4.77 6.12 -5.55
N GLY A 42 3.69 6.78 -5.95
CA GLY A 42 2.61 6.17 -6.73
C GLY A 42 1.85 5.10 -5.95
N ALA A 43 1.83 5.14 -4.62
CA ALA A 43 1.04 4.19 -3.84
C ALA A 43 -0.46 4.50 -3.98
N ASP A 44 -1.28 3.47 -4.16
CA ASP A 44 -2.72 3.63 -4.42
C ASP A 44 -3.52 3.71 -3.11
N PHE A 45 -3.06 3.01 -2.07
CA PHE A 45 -3.77 2.90 -0.80
C PHE A 45 -2.82 2.95 0.40
N LEU A 46 -3.37 3.40 1.53
CA LEU A 46 -2.69 3.42 2.82
C LEU A 46 -3.56 2.72 3.88
N LEU A 47 -2.91 1.88 4.69
CA LEU A 47 -3.55 1.16 5.79
C LEU A 47 -2.73 1.32 7.07
N HIS A 48 -3.34 1.90 8.10
CA HIS A 48 -2.69 2.09 9.39
C HIS A 48 -2.89 0.86 10.27
N LYS A 49 -1.84 0.44 10.98
CA LYS A 49 -1.93 -0.57 12.03
C LYS A 49 -2.39 0.05 13.35
N PRO A 50 -3.17 -0.70 14.15
CA PRO A 50 -3.84 -1.93 13.79
C PRO A 50 -4.98 -1.61 12.83
N PHE A 51 -5.21 -2.56 11.94
CA PHE A 51 -6.38 -2.57 11.09
C PHE A 51 -7.12 -3.89 11.33
N ARG A 52 -8.41 -3.88 11.03
CA ARG A 52 -9.24 -5.09 10.99
C ARG A 52 -9.20 -5.72 9.60
N LEU A 53 -9.51 -7.01 9.50
CA LEU A 53 -9.50 -7.74 8.22
C LEU A 53 -10.52 -7.19 7.23
N GLU A 54 -11.62 -6.61 7.71
CA GLU A 54 -12.64 -5.98 6.87
C GLU A 54 -12.06 -4.76 6.15
N GLN A 55 -11.25 -3.95 6.83
CA GLN A 55 -10.61 -2.78 6.23
C GLN A 55 -9.64 -3.18 5.11
N LEU A 56 -8.88 -4.26 5.32
CA LEU A 56 -8.02 -4.82 4.28
C LEU A 56 -8.85 -5.37 3.10
N SER A 57 -9.93 -6.09 3.38
CA SER A 57 -10.80 -6.69 2.36
C SER A 57 -11.48 -5.62 1.49
N GLU A 58 -11.90 -4.50 2.09
CA GLU A 58 -12.43 -3.35 1.36
C GLU A 58 -11.39 -2.76 0.40
N ILE A 59 -10.13 -2.61 0.83
CA ILE A 59 -9.06 -2.09 -0.02
C ILE A 59 -8.76 -3.05 -1.16
N ILE A 60 -8.67 -4.36 -0.89
CA ILE A 60 -8.45 -5.39 -1.92
C ILE A 60 -9.57 -5.34 -2.98
N THR A 61 -10.82 -5.21 -2.53
CA THR A 61 -11.98 -5.09 -3.42
C THR A 61 -11.88 -3.82 -4.27
N LYS A 62 -11.54 -2.67 -3.67
CA LYS A 62 -11.33 -1.39 -4.37
C LYS A 62 -10.17 -1.43 -5.37
N ALA A 63 -9.13 -2.20 -5.08
CA ALA A 63 -7.98 -2.40 -5.95
C ALA A 63 -8.29 -3.29 -7.17
N GLY A 64 -9.53 -3.76 -7.34
CA GLY A 64 -9.95 -4.53 -8.51
C GLY A 64 -9.59 -6.01 -8.45
N PHE A 65 -9.10 -6.50 -7.31
CA PHE A 65 -8.94 -7.95 -7.09
C PHE A 65 -10.33 -8.55 -6.86
N SER A 66 -10.87 -9.21 -7.89
CA SER A 66 -12.07 -10.02 -7.71
C SER A 66 -11.77 -11.14 -6.71
N ARG A 67 -12.71 -11.36 -5.80
CA ARG A 67 -12.62 -12.34 -4.72
C ARG A 67 -12.25 -13.70 -5.29
N ILE A 68 -11.07 -14.21 -4.93
CA ILE A 68 -10.68 -15.60 -5.16
C ILE A 68 -11.57 -16.46 -4.25
N ASN A 69 -12.79 -16.73 -4.69
CA ASN A 69 -13.66 -17.70 -4.03
C ASN A 69 -13.14 -19.09 -4.41
N SER A 70 -12.68 -19.84 -3.41
CA SER A 70 -12.74 -21.31 -3.38
C SER A 70 -13.97 -21.74 -2.58
#